data_AF-A0A963IZ26-F1
#
_entry.id   AF-A0A963IZ26-F1
#
_cell.length_a   1.000
_cell.length_b   1.000
_cell.length_c   1.000
_cell.angle_alpha   90.00
_cell.angle_beta   90.00
_cell.angle_gamma   90.00
#
_symmetry.space_group_name_H-M   'P 1'
#
loop_
_entity.id
_entity.type
_entity.pdbx_description
1 polymer ?
#
loop_
_entity_poly.entity_id
_entity_poly.type
_entity_poly.pdbx_seq_one_letter_code
_entity_poly.pdbx_strand_id
1 'polypeptide(L)'
;VVGNPANTNAYIAMKSAPDLPRKNFTAMLRLDHNRAASQIAAKTGKAVADIEKLTVWGNHSPTMYADYRFATINGESVAKMINDQEWNANTFLPTVGKRGAAIIEARGLSSAASAANAAIDHMRDWALGTNGKWVTMGVPSDGQYGIPKDVMFGFPVTCENGEYKVIEGLEIDAFSQERINKTLEELQGEQDGVKHLL
;
A
#
# COMPACT_ATOMS: atom_id res chain seq x y z
N VAL A 1 8.83 7.61 -5.06
CA VAL A 1 10.02 7.22 -4.28
C VAL A 1 9.99 5.72 -4.01
N VAL A 2 11.11 5.04 -4.27
CA VAL A 2 11.27 3.58 -4.09
C VAL A 2 12.25 3.24 -2.96
N GLY A 3 13.30 4.04 -2.78
CA GLY A 3 14.31 3.80 -1.74
C GLY A 3 13.76 3.95 -0.32
N ASN A 4 14.07 2.99 0.54
CA ASN A 4 13.61 2.98 1.93
C ASN A 4 14.29 4.05 2.81
N PRO A 5 13.59 4.59 3.83
CA PRO A 5 12.15 4.42 4.11
C PRO A 5 11.29 5.21 3.10
N ALA A 6 10.51 4.52 2.26
CA ALA A 6 9.97 5.13 1.04
C ALA A 6 8.97 6.26 1.32
N ASN A 7 8.10 6.08 2.31
CA ASN A 7 7.11 7.07 2.72
C ASN A 7 7.78 8.33 3.28
N THR A 8 8.70 8.17 4.24
CA THR A 8 9.40 9.29 4.87
C THR A 8 10.36 10.00 3.91
N ASN A 9 11.06 9.28 3.03
CA ASN A 9 11.86 9.90 1.97
C ASN A 9 11.01 10.72 0.99
N ALA A 10 9.82 10.23 0.62
CA ALA A 10 8.89 11.00 -0.21
C ALA A 10 8.35 12.24 0.51
N TYR A 11 8.07 12.13 1.81
CA TYR A 11 7.68 13.25 2.65
C TYR A 11 8.79 14.32 2.72
N ILE A 12 10.04 13.93 2.96
CA ILE A 12 11.19 14.86 2.97
C ILE A 12 11.29 15.56 1.61
N ALA A 13 11.31 14.79 0.51
CA ALA A 13 11.40 15.35 -0.84
C ALA A 13 10.27 16.34 -1.13
N MET A 14 9.04 16.03 -0.70
CA MET A 14 7.88 16.91 -0.83
C MET A 14 8.05 18.21 -0.03
N LYS A 15 8.55 18.14 1.20
CA LYS A 15 8.74 19.31 2.07
C LYS A 15 9.91 20.19 1.62
N SER A 16 10.94 19.61 1.02
CA SER A 16 12.09 20.34 0.46
C SER A 16 11.83 20.96 -0.92
N ALA A 17 10.65 20.78 -1.51
CA ALA A 17 10.31 21.28 -2.84
C ALA A 17 8.96 22.05 -2.85
N PRO A 18 8.88 23.21 -2.15
CA PRO A 18 7.62 23.94 -1.93
C PRO A 18 6.96 24.45 -3.22
N ASP A 19 7.74 24.64 -4.29
CA ASP A 19 7.25 25.14 -5.58
C ASP A 19 6.57 24.05 -6.44
N LEU A 20 6.66 22.78 -6.02
CA LEU A 20 6.06 21.65 -6.73
C LEU A 20 4.74 21.22 -6.06
N PRO A 21 3.70 20.85 -6.83
CA PRO A 21 2.46 20.34 -6.26
C PRO A 21 2.72 19.10 -5.39
N ARG A 22 2.28 19.13 -4.13
CA ARG A 22 2.48 18.02 -3.17
C ARG A 22 2.02 16.66 -3.70
N LYS A 23 0.94 16.63 -4.47
CA LYS A 23 0.37 15.42 -5.08
C LYS A 23 1.35 14.73 -6.05
N ASN A 24 2.36 15.42 -6.55
CA ASN A 24 3.36 14.81 -7.43
C ASN A 24 4.41 14.00 -6.66
N PHE A 25 4.38 14.01 -5.32
CA PHE A 25 5.24 13.19 -4.49
C PHE A 25 4.49 11.94 -4.02
N THR A 26 5.00 10.78 -4.39
CA THR A 26 4.39 9.48 -4.04
C THR A 26 5.44 8.50 -3.54
N ALA A 27 5.04 7.56 -2.68
CA ALA A 27 5.84 6.43 -2.22
C ALA A 27 5.30 5.12 -2.79
N MET A 28 6.20 4.17 -3.09
CA MET A 28 5.82 2.92 -3.74
C MET A 28 5.36 1.87 -2.72
N LEU A 29 4.03 1.70 -2.62
CA LEU A 29 3.39 0.58 -1.91
C LEU A 29 2.95 -0.54 -2.87
N ARG A 30 3.19 -0.36 -4.17
CA ARG A 30 2.75 -1.29 -5.22
C ARG A 30 3.34 -2.69 -5.08
N LEU A 31 4.55 -2.81 -4.54
CA LEU A 31 5.16 -4.12 -4.30
C LEU A 31 4.39 -4.92 -3.24
N ASP A 32 3.97 -4.27 -2.16
CA ASP A 32 3.19 -4.93 -1.09
C ASP A 32 1.80 -5.29 -1.59
N HIS A 33 1.17 -4.41 -2.37
CA HIS A 33 -0.09 -4.70 -3.06
C HIS A 33 0.03 -5.95 -3.95
N ASN A 34 1.04 -6.00 -4.82
CA ASN A 34 1.26 -7.14 -5.72
C ASN A 34 1.56 -8.44 -4.93
N ARG A 35 2.28 -8.34 -3.80
CA ARG A 35 2.54 -9.48 -2.90
C ARG A 35 1.25 -9.97 -2.25
N ALA A 36 0.42 -9.06 -1.75
CA ALA A 36 -0.89 -9.38 -1.18
C ALA A 36 -1.78 -10.08 -2.20
N ALA A 37 -1.87 -9.57 -3.43
CA ALA A 37 -2.62 -10.20 -4.51
C ALA A 37 -2.13 -11.64 -4.78
N SER A 38 -0.81 -11.85 -4.79
CA SER A 38 -0.24 -13.20 -5.00
C SER A 38 -0.61 -14.18 -3.88
N GLN A 39 -0.68 -13.73 -2.62
CA GLN A 39 -1.07 -14.58 -1.49
C GLN A 39 -2.56 -14.93 -1.53
N ILE A 40 -3.42 -13.99 -1.91
CA ILE A 40 -4.86 -14.24 -2.09
C ILE A 40 -5.08 -15.22 -3.25
N ALA A 41 -4.41 -15.02 -4.38
CA ALA A 41 -4.48 -15.93 -5.53
C ALA A 41 -4.07 -17.37 -5.13
N ALA A 42 -2.96 -17.52 -4.39
CA ALA A 42 -2.52 -18.81 -3.90
C ALA A 42 -3.51 -19.46 -2.92
N LYS A 43 -4.10 -18.68 -2.00
CA LYS A 43 -5.07 -19.18 -1.01
C LYS A 43 -6.40 -19.61 -1.64
N THR A 44 -6.86 -18.89 -2.67
CA THR A 44 -8.16 -19.11 -3.33
C THR A 44 -8.09 -20.05 -4.53
N GLY A 45 -6.88 -20.30 -5.07
CA GLY A 45 -6.69 -21.04 -6.31
C GLY A 45 -7.18 -20.30 -7.57
N LYS A 46 -7.42 -18.99 -7.47
CA LYS A 46 -7.94 -18.14 -8.56
C LYS A 46 -6.80 -17.37 -9.23
N ALA A 47 -7.05 -16.86 -10.44
CA ALA A 47 -6.06 -16.05 -11.15
C ALA A 47 -5.85 -14.71 -10.45
N VAL A 48 -4.59 -14.29 -10.31
CA VAL A 48 -4.24 -13.00 -9.68
C VAL A 48 -4.84 -11.81 -10.42
N ALA A 49 -5.04 -11.93 -11.73
CA ALA A 49 -5.61 -10.88 -12.58
C ALA A 49 -7.10 -10.62 -12.33
N ASP A 50 -7.80 -11.57 -11.70
CA ASP A 50 -9.24 -11.47 -11.40
C ASP A 50 -9.49 -10.77 -10.05
N ILE A 51 -8.44 -10.50 -9.27
CA ILE A 51 -8.54 -9.83 -7.98
C ILE A 51 -8.72 -8.33 -8.21
N GLU A 52 -9.81 -7.79 -7.68
CA GLU A 52 -10.15 -6.36 -7.71
C GLU A 52 -10.35 -5.82 -6.29
N LYS A 53 -10.30 -4.49 -6.13
CA LYS A 53 -10.58 -3.78 -4.87
C LYS A 53 -9.72 -4.20 -3.67
N LEU A 54 -8.51 -4.71 -3.93
CA LEU A 54 -7.49 -4.97 -2.92
C LEU A 54 -6.76 -3.67 -2.57
N THR A 55 -6.40 -3.51 -1.30
CA THR A 55 -5.70 -2.31 -0.81
C THR A 55 -4.58 -2.67 0.16
N VAL A 56 -3.57 -1.80 0.25
CA VAL A 56 -2.59 -1.84 1.34
C VAL A 56 -2.54 -0.46 1.98
N TRP A 57 -2.80 -0.38 3.27
CA TRP A 57 -2.80 0.87 4.03
C TRP A 57 -1.44 1.10 4.70
N GLY A 58 -1.02 2.36 4.79
CA GLY A 58 0.08 2.78 5.67
C GLY A 58 1.47 2.84 5.06
N ASN A 59 2.45 2.47 5.88
CA ASN A 59 3.88 2.56 5.57
C ASN A 59 4.33 1.44 4.62
N HIS A 60 5.36 1.68 3.81
CA HIS A 60 6.11 0.63 3.12
C HIS A 60 7.04 -0.09 4.11
N SER A 61 6.45 -0.86 5.03
CA SER A 61 7.17 -1.54 6.11
C SER A 61 6.43 -2.80 6.57
N PRO A 62 6.98 -3.60 7.51
CA PRO A 62 6.26 -4.71 8.12
C PRO A 62 4.98 -4.30 8.89
N THR A 63 4.76 -3.02 9.18
CA THR A 63 3.51 -2.55 9.82
C THR A 63 2.36 -2.37 8.85
N MET A 64 2.61 -2.40 7.53
CA MET A 64 1.59 -2.26 6.49
C MET A 64 0.36 -3.14 6.74
N TYR A 65 -0.79 -2.67 6.27
CA TYR A 65 -2.06 -3.39 6.40
C TYR A 65 -2.65 -3.73 5.03
N ALA A 66 -2.42 -4.95 4.57
CA ALA A 66 -3.09 -5.48 3.38
C ALA A 66 -4.55 -5.82 3.71
N ASP A 67 -5.49 -5.12 3.09
CA ASP A 67 -6.91 -5.17 3.38
C ASP A 67 -7.67 -5.80 2.20
N TYR A 68 -8.14 -7.03 2.42
CA TYR A 68 -8.95 -7.77 1.44
C TYR A 68 -10.46 -7.70 1.71
N ARG A 69 -10.93 -6.93 2.72
CA ARG A 69 -12.36 -6.89 3.09
C ARG A 69 -13.26 -6.47 1.93
N PHE A 70 -12.76 -5.53 1.12
CA PHE A 70 -13.44 -5.04 -0.08
C PHE A 70 -13.05 -5.78 -1.35
N ALA A 71 -12.04 -6.65 -1.29
CA ALA A 71 -11.53 -7.32 -2.46
C ALA A 71 -12.55 -8.31 -3.02
N THR A 72 -12.62 -8.37 -4.35
CA THR A 72 -13.53 -9.28 -5.07
C THR A 72 -12.78 -10.08 -6.12
N ILE A 73 -13.26 -11.29 -6.41
CA ILE A 73 -12.83 -12.10 -7.55
C ILE A 73 -14.08 -12.46 -8.34
N ASN A 74 -14.18 -12.01 -9.59
CA ASN A 74 -15.36 -12.21 -10.45
C ASN A 74 -16.68 -11.78 -9.76
N GLY A 75 -16.64 -10.67 -9.01
CA GLY A 75 -17.78 -10.14 -8.26
C GLY A 75 -18.04 -10.79 -6.89
N GLU A 76 -17.36 -11.90 -6.57
CA GLU A 76 -17.50 -12.58 -5.28
C GLU A 76 -16.54 -12.00 -4.23
N SER A 77 -16.99 -11.84 -2.99
CA SER A 77 -16.16 -11.31 -1.90
C SER A 77 -15.04 -12.28 -1.54
N VAL A 78 -13.79 -11.80 -1.61
CA VAL A 78 -12.60 -12.55 -1.16
C VAL A 78 -12.71 -12.89 0.31
N ALA A 79 -13.23 -11.96 1.13
CA ALA A 79 -13.38 -12.20 2.56
C ALA A 79 -14.34 -13.33 2.88
N LYS A 80 -15.45 -13.44 2.15
CA LYS A 80 -16.38 -14.56 2.28
C LYS A 80 -15.83 -15.86 1.68
N MET A 81 -15.04 -15.78 0.60
CA MET A 81 -14.43 -16.95 -0.02
C MET A 81 -13.39 -17.61 0.88
N ILE A 82 -12.57 -16.79 1.56
CA ILE A 82 -11.54 -17.27 2.49
C ILE A 82 -12.16 -17.64 3.84
N ASN A 83 -13.08 -16.82 4.36
CA ASN A 83 -13.84 -17.03 5.60
C ASN A 83 -12.98 -17.46 6.81
N ASP A 84 -11.80 -16.87 6.97
CA ASP A 84 -10.82 -17.27 7.97
C ASP A 84 -10.05 -16.04 8.49
N GLN A 85 -10.56 -15.48 9.59
CA GLN A 85 -9.95 -14.30 10.23
C GLN A 85 -8.63 -14.64 10.93
N GLU A 86 -8.43 -15.89 11.36
CA GLU A 86 -7.16 -16.31 11.95
C GLU A 86 -6.07 -16.36 10.89
N TRP A 87 -6.37 -16.91 9.72
CA TRP A 87 -5.48 -16.85 8.56
C TRP A 87 -5.16 -15.41 8.16
N ASN A 88 -6.15 -14.51 8.18
CA ASN A 88 -5.90 -13.08 7.92
C ASN A 88 -4.84 -12.49 8.85
N ALA A 89 -5.10 -12.58 10.16
CA ALA A 89 -4.31 -11.90 11.18
C ALA A 89 -2.93 -12.55 11.38
N ASN A 90 -2.87 -13.88 11.34
CA ASN A 90 -1.70 -14.64 11.79
C ASN A 90 -0.90 -15.29 10.65
N THR A 91 -1.46 -15.36 9.44
CA THR A 91 -0.75 -15.90 8.27
C THR A 91 -0.58 -14.85 7.17
N PHE A 92 -1.68 -14.34 6.61
CA PHE A 92 -1.66 -13.43 5.46
C PHE A 92 -0.88 -12.15 5.74
N LEU A 93 -1.27 -11.38 6.77
CA LEU A 93 -0.61 -10.11 7.09
C LEU A 93 0.89 -10.30 7.43
N PRO A 94 1.29 -11.24 8.30
CA PRO A 94 2.71 -11.50 8.55
C PRO A 94 3.48 -11.96 7.31
N THR A 95 2.90 -12.81 6.46
CA THR A 95 3.56 -13.30 5.25
C THR A 95 3.81 -12.17 4.24
N VAL A 96 2.84 -11.28 4.03
CA VAL A 96 3.04 -10.12 3.15
C VAL A 96 4.10 -9.17 3.75
N GLY A 97 4.01 -8.86 5.05
CA GLY A 97 4.92 -7.92 5.72
C GLY A 97 6.36 -8.41 5.81
N LYS A 98 6.58 -9.73 5.88
CA LYS A 98 7.90 -10.36 5.94
C LYS A 98 8.40 -10.89 4.58
N ARG A 99 7.66 -10.67 3.49
CA ARG A 99 8.01 -11.26 2.18
C ARG A 99 9.37 -10.82 1.66
N GLY A 100 9.79 -9.58 1.94
CA GLY A 100 11.12 -9.10 1.57
C GLY A 100 12.24 -9.91 2.23
N ALA A 101 12.12 -10.13 3.55
CA ALA A 101 13.08 -10.93 4.32
C ALA A 101 13.13 -12.38 3.83
N ALA A 102 11.97 -13.00 3.58
CA ALA A 102 11.91 -14.38 3.07
C ALA A 102 12.59 -14.54 1.70
N ILE A 103 12.54 -13.52 0.83
CA ILE A 103 13.25 -13.56 -0.46
C ILE A 103 14.76 -13.44 -0.26
N ILE A 104 15.21 -12.57 0.65
CA ILE A 104 16.62 -12.42 0.99
C ILE A 104 17.17 -13.73 1.56
N GLU A 105 16.44 -14.36 2.47
CA GLU A 105 16.80 -15.66 3.05
C GLU A 105 16.94 -16.74 1.98
N ALA A 106 15.99 -16.82 1.04
CA ALA A 106 16.00 -17.85 -0.01
C ALA A 106 17.04 -17.60 -1.12
N ARG A 107 17.39 -16.35 -1.42
CA ARG A 107 18.23 -16.00 -2.58
C ARG A 107 19.60 -15.41 -2.22
N GLY A 108 19.82 -15.01 -0.98
CA GLY A 108 20.96 -14.20 -0.55
C GLY A 108 20.96 -12.76 -1.07
N LEU A 109 19.94 -12.36 -1.82
CA LEU A 109 19.84 -11.07 -2.52
C LEU A 109 18.44 -10.47 -2.35
N SER A 110 18.35 -9.14 -2.45
CA SER A 110 17.09 -8.41 -2.38
C SER A 110 16.14 -8.76 -3.55
N SER A 111 14.85 -8.47 -3.38
CA SER A 111 13.83 -8.71 -4.40
C SER A 111 13.84 -7.66 -5.53
N ALA A 112 15.02 -7.40 -6.12
CA ALA A 112 15.24 -6.30 -7.06
C ALA A 112 14.31 -6.33 -8.28
N ALA A 113 14.16 -7.49 -8.92
CA ALA A 113 13.33 -7.63 -10.13
C ALA A 113 11.83 -7.34 -9.87
N SER A 114 11.26 -7.86 -8.76
CA SER A 114 9.87 -7.59 -8.44
C SER A 114 9.64 -6.18 -7.93
N ALA A 115 10.63 -5.57 -7.26
CA ALA A 115 10.60 -4.15 -6.92
C ALA A 115 10.60 -3.26 -8.17
N ALA A 116 11.44 -3.57 -9.17
CA ALA A 116 11.45 -2.87 -10.45
C ALA A 116 10.12 -3.03 -11.19
N ASN A 117 9.54 -4.24 -11.21
CA ASN A 117 8.21 -4.46 -11.78
C ASN A 117 7.14 -3.61 -11.08
N ALA A 118 7.16 -3.57 -9.74
CA ALA A 118 6.22 -2.75 -8.98
C ALA A 118 6.38 -1.24 -9.26
N ALA A 119 7.61 -0.77 -9.50
CA ALA A 119 7.85 0.62 -9.89
C ALA A 119 7.30 0.94 -11.29
N ILE A 120 7.49 0.03 -12.24
CA ILE A 120 6.91 0.12 -13.59
C ILE A 120 5.38 0.17 -13.49
N ASP A 121 4.80 -0.76 -12.74
CA ASP A 121 3.36 -0.85 -12.51
C ASP A 121 2.79 0.44 -11.89
N HIS A 122 3.45 0.98 -10.85
CA HIS A 122 3.06 2.23 -10.20
C HIS A 122 3.04 3.39 -11.17
N MET A 123 4.11 3.58 -11.95
CA MET A 123 4.22 4.71 -12.89
C MET A 123 3.28 4.54 -14.08
N ARG A 124 3.14 3.32 -14.62
CA ARG A 124 2.23 3.03 -15.73
C ARG A 124 0.80 3.38 -15.35
N ASP A 125 0.33 2.86 -14.23
CA ASP A 125 -1.06 3.03 -13.81
C ASP A 125 -1.34 4.48 -13.40
N TRP A 126 -0.36 5.18 -12.82
CA TRP A 126 -0.49 6.61 -12.54
C TRP A 126 -0.59 7.44 -13.82
N ALA A 127 0.31 7.23 -14.79
CA ALA A 127 0.35 8.03 -16.01
C ALA A 127 -0.79 7.70 -16.99
N LEU A 128 -1.10 6.42 -17.17
CA LEU A 128 -2.05 5.93 -18.19
C LEU A 128 -3.44 5.62 -17.62
N GLY A 129 -3.59 5.66 -16.30
CA GLY A 129 -4.84 5.38 -15.61
C GLY A 129 -5.03 3.89 -15.25
N THR A 130 -5.93 3.64 -14.30
CA THR A 130 -6.27 2.30 -13.81
C THR A 130 -7.57 1.75 -14.41
N ASN A 131 -8.25 2.51 -15.27
CA ASN A 131 -9.56 2.16 -15.84
C ASN A 131 -10.57 1.75 -14.74
N GLY A 132 -10.60 2.50 -13.63
CA GLY A 132 -11.49 2.26 -12.50
C GLY A 132 -11.02 1.16 -11.53
N LYS A 133 -9.97 0.40 -11.85
CA LYS A 133 -9.39 -0.57 -10.91
C LYS A 133 -8.68 0.15 -9.76
N TRP A 134 -8.72 -0.47 -8.58
CA TRP A 134 -8.01 0.04 -7.42
C TRP A 134 -6.57 -0.43 -7.44
N VAL A 135 -5.67 0.50 -7.15
CA VAL A 135 -4.26 0.22 -6.87
C VAL A 135 -3.89 0.89 -5.55
N THR A 136 -2.78 0.47 -4.95
CA THR A 136 -2.23 1.17 -3.79
C THR A 136 -1.15 2.16 -4.21
N MET A 137 -1.27 3.41 -3.77
CA MET A 137 -0.20 4.41 -3.84
C MET A 137 0.03 5.02 -2.46
N GLY A 138 1.29 5.22 -2.09
CA GLY A 138 1.64 6.10 -0.97
C GLY A 138 1.51 7.54 -1.44
N VAL A 139 0.57 8.31 -0.89
CA VAL A 139 0.28 9.69 -1.30
C VAL A 139 0.15 10.60 -0.08
N PRO A 140 0.36 11.92 -0.20
CA PRO A 140 0.18 12.84 0.91
C PRO A 140 -1.30 12.93 1.30
N SER A 141 -1.60 12.59 2.55
CA SER A 141 -2.95 12.69 3.09
C SER A 141 -3.47 14.13 3.10
N ASP A 142 -4.77 14.28 2.91
CA ASP A 142 -5.59 15.48 3.13
C ASP A 142 -6.54 15.34 4.32
N GLY A 143 -6.37 14.31 5.16
CA GLY A 143 -7.30 14.01 6.26
C GLY A 143 -8.21 12.80 5.98
N GLN A 144 -8.08 12.14 4.82
CA GLN A 144 -8.89 10.97 4.51
C GLN A 144 -8.70 9.90 5.58
N TYR A 145 -9.81 9.28 6.00
CA TYR A 145 -9.81 8.23 7.02
C TYR A 145 -9.17 8.63 8.36
N GLY A 146 -9.14 9.93 8.67
CA GLY A 146 -8.52 10.45 9.90
C GLY A 146 -6.99 10.46 9.89
N ILE A 147 -6.35 10.18 8.75
CA ILE A 147 -4.90 10.23 8.60
C ILE A 147 -4.45 11.69 8.55
N PRO A 148 -3.54 12.16 9.43
CA PRO A 148 -3.14 13.57 9.48
C PRO A 148 -2.61 14.07 8.13
N LYS A 149 -2.89 15.35 7.85
CA LYS A 149 -2.45 16.01 6.61
C LYS A 149 -0.94 15.87 6.42
N ASP A 150 -0.53 15.71 5.16
CA ASP A 150 0.87 15.58 4.70
C ASP A 150 1.59 14.29 5.15
N VAL A 151 0.97 13.42 5.93
CA VAL A 151 1.50 12.07 6.15
C VAL A 151 1.47 11.33 4.81
N MET A 152 2.63 10.87 4.36
CA MET A 152 2.76 10.04 3.16
C MET A 152 2.28 8.63 3.51
N PHE A 153 1.08 8.27 3.08
CA PHE A 153 0.37 7.09 3.56
C PHE A 153 -0.20 6.28 2.38
N GLY A 154 -0.14 4.94 2.48
CA GLY A 154 -0.73 4.04 1.51
C GLY A 154 -2.25 4.12 1.52
N PHE A 155 -2.86 4.48 0.39
CA PHE A 155 -4.31 4.54 0.21
C PHE A 155 -4.74 3.70 -1.00
N PRO A 156 -6.00 3.22 -1.01
CA PRO A 156 -6.65 2.80 -2.24
C PRO A 156 -6.87 4.01 -3.13
N VAL A 157 -6.43 3.93 -4.38
CA VAL A 157 -6.67 4.97 -5.38
C VAL A 157 -7.13 4.39 -6.71
N THR A 158 -7.85 5.19 -7.48
CA THR A 158 -7.91 5.07 -8.95
C THR A 158 -7.04 6.12 -9.58
N CYS A 159 -6.56 5.87 -10.80
CA CYS A 159 -5.82 6.87 -11.57
C CYS A 159 -6.51 7.11 -12.91
N GLU A 160 -6.50 8.38 -13.35
CA GLU A 160 -7.04 8.80 -14.64
C GLU A 160 -6.33 10.10 -15.07
N ASN A 161 -5.90 10.19 -16.34
CA ASN A 161 -5.27 11.40 -16.89
C ASN A 161 -4.09 11.94 -16.08
N GLY A 162 -3.24 11.07 -15.52
CA GLY A 162 -2.09 11.46 -14.70
C GLY A 162 -2.44 11.88 -13.26
N GLU A 163 -3.71 11.81 -12.88
CA GLU A 163 -4.20 12.18 -11.55
C GLU A 163 -4.62 10.92 -10.79
N TYR A 164 -4.36 10.86 -9.49
CA TYR A 164 -4.93 9.84 -8.62
C TYR A 164 -6.11 10.42 -7.84
N LYS A 165 -7.06 9.55 -7.49
CA LYS A 165 -8.16 9.86 -6.56
C LYS A 165 -8.21 8.78 -5.48
N VAL A 166 -8.11 9.21 -4.22
CA VAL A 166 -8.31 8.31 -3.08
C VAL A 166 -9.75 7.81 -3.10
N ILE A 167 -9.93 6.51 -2.92
CA ILE A 167 -11.26 5.91 -2.75
C ILE A 167 -11.79 6.35 -1.39
N GLU A 168 -13.01 6.87 -1.37
CA GLU A 168 -13.70 7.38 -0.18
C GLU A 168 -14.84 6.44 0.25
N GLY A 169 -15.36 6.63 1.47
CA GLY A 169 -16.55 5.92 1.95
C GLY A 169 -16.33 4.46 2.36
N LEU A 170 -15.09 4.02 2.53
CA LEU A 170 -14.80 2.67 3.05
C LEU A 170 -15.01 2.62 4.57
N GLU A 171 -15.82 1.67 5.03
CA GLU A 171 -16.01 1.45 6.46
C GLU A 171 -14.76 0.86 7.11
N ILE A 172 -14.32 1.48 8.20
CA ILE A 172 -13.17 1.04 8.99
C ILE A 172 -13.69 0.36 10.26
N ASP A 173 -13.61 -0.97 10.29
CA ASP A 173 -13.94 -1.74 11.49
C ASP A 173 -12.83 -1.66 12.55
N ALA A 174 -13.10 -2.19 13.75
CA ALA A 174 -12.18 -2.10 14.88
C ALA A 174 -10.81 -2.73 14.60
N PHE A 175 -10.77 -3.88 13.91
CA PHE A 175 -9.51 -4.55 13.54
C PHE A 175 -8.72 -3.69 12.56
N SER A 176 -9.39 -3.14 11.55
CA SER A 176 -8.79 -2.27 10.55
C SER A 176 -8.24 -0.99 11.18
N GLN A 177 -9.00 -0.39 12.11
CA GLN A 177 -8.57 0.79 12.84
C GLN A 177 -7.31 0.50 13.67
N GLU A 178 -7.23 -0.63 14.36
CA GLU A 178 -6.04 -1.04 15.11
C GLU A 178 -4.81 -1.16 14.18
N ARG A 179 -4.97 -1.83 13.03
CA ARG A 179 -3.88 -1.99 12.05
C ARG A 179 -3.45 -0.67 11.42
N ILE A 180 -4.40 0.20 11.09
CA ILE A 180 -4.14 1.56 10.57
C ILE A 180 -3.43 2.40 11.62
N ASN A 181 -3.86 2.38 12.87
CA ASN A 181 -3.22 3.11 13.96
C ASN A 181 -1.77 2.68 14.14
N LYS A 182 -1.50 1.36 14.11
CA LYS A 182 -0.15 0.82 14.25
C LYS A 182 0.81 1.34 13.17
N THR A 183 0.38 1.33 11.90
CA THR A 183 1.24 1.80 10.81
C THR A 183 1.34 3.33 10.75
N LEU A 184 0.30 4.03 11.19
CA LEU A 184 0.33 5.49 11.35
C LEU A 184 1.30 5.92 12.45
N GLU A 185 1.29 5.25 13.60
CA GLU A 185 2.21 5.53 14.72
C GLU A 185 3.66 5.40 14.28
N GLU A 186 4.00 4.37 13.49
CA GLU A 186 5.35 4.21 12.92
C GLU A 186 5.70 5.39 12.00
N LEU A 187 4.81 5.79 11.08
CA LEU A 187 5.05 6.94 10.19
C LEU A 187 5.22 8.25 10.95
N GLN A 188 4.44 8.48 12.01
CA GLN A 188 4.58 9.67 12.83
C GLN A 188 5.90 9.67 13.60
N GLY A 189 6.33 8.50 14.12
CA GLY A 189 7.65 8.34 14.72
C GLY A 189 8.79 8.62 13.74
N GLU A 190 8.69 8.12 12.50
CA GLU A 190 9.67 8.43 11.45
C GLU A 190 9.68 9.92 11.10
N GLN A 191 8.51 10.55 10.94
CA GLN A 191 8.39 11.98 10.69
C GLN A 191 9.03 12.82 11.79
N ASP A 192 8.75 12.49 13.06
CA ASP A 192 9.32 13.14 14.23
C ASP A 192 10.86 13.05 14.21
N GLY A 193 11.40 11.89 13.85
CA GLY A 193 12.85 11.67 13.73
C GLY A 193 13.53 12.55 12.69
N VAL A 194 12.83 12.95 11.63
CA VAL A 194 13.40 13.75 10.53
C VAL A 194 13.00 15.23 10.56
N LYS A 195 12.24 15.68 11.56
CA LYS A 195 11.79 17.09 11.68
C LYS A 195 12.93 18.11 11.61
N HIS A 196 14.10 17.75 12.13
CA HIS A 196 15.28 18.63 12.15
C HIS A 196 15.95 18.83 10.77
N LEU A 197 15.49 18.12 9.73
CA LEU A 197 15.98 18.19 8.36
C LEU A 197 15.11 19.05 7.43
N LEU A 198 13.98 19.58 7.94
CA LEU A 198 12.95 20.29 7.18
C LEU A 198 12.88 21.76 7.58
#